data_AF-A0A432HFG1-F1
#
_entry.id   AF-A0A432HFG1-F1
#
_cell.length_a   1.000
_cell.length_b   1.000
_cell.length_c   1.000
_cell.angle_alpha   90.00
_cell.angle_beta   90.00
_cell.angle_gamma   90.00
#
_symmetry.space_group_name_H-M   'P 1'
#
loop_
_entity.id
_entity.type
_entity.pdbx_description
1 polymer ?
#
loop_
_entity_poly.entity_id
_entity_poly.type
_entity_poly.pdbx_seq_one_letter_code
_entity_poly.pdbx_strand_id
1 'polypeptide(L)'
;MLRVIGSLDVDSSIAELGGRERSDPDISVIIEVLDAVQDEIEPLKDNLSGNPLAEAWIQLLLTLVVREHGHTSLPVSLIAEAVSERINLHGIDLDIFLDRLWTMGRLERIYGGVETQYAPNPSWLEAQ
;
A
#
# COMPACT_ATOMS: atom_id res chain seq x y z
N MET A 1 -4.31 -18.50 34.24
CA MET A 1 -3.11 -17.64 34.11
C MET A 1 -3.38 -16.68 32.96
N LEU A 2 -3.49 -15.38 33.25
CA LEU A 2 -3.73 -14.33 32.26
C LEU A 2 -2.46 -14.16 31.42
N ARG A 3 -2.57 -14.22 30.08
CA ARG A 3 -1.49 -13.83 29.17
C ARG A 3 -1.62 -12.33 28.92
N VAL A 4 -0.75 -11.55 29.55
CA VAL A 4 -0.58 -10.13 29.26
C VAL A 4 -0.05 -10.03 27.82
N ILE A 5 -0.85 -9.46 26.93
CA ILE A 5 -0.38 -9.00 25.61
C ILE A 5 0.45 -7.77 25.92
N GLY A 6 1.77 -7.89 25.73
CA GLY A 6 2.68 -6.75 25.80
C GLY A 6 2.25 -5.71 24.78
N SER A 7 2.17 -4.46 25.24
CA SER A 7 2.02 -3.28 24.41
C SER A 7 3.09 -3.32 23.31
N LEU A 8 2.67 -3.63 22.09
CA LEU A 8 3.47 -3.38 20.90
C LEU A 8 3.45 -1.87 20.70
N ASP A 9 4.53 -1.23 21.14
CA ASP A 9 4.77 0.20 20.91
C ASP A 9 5.13 0.36 19.42
N VAL A 10 4.09 0.53 18.60
CA VAL A 10 4.16 0.58 17.13
C VAL A 10 5.06 1.73 16.63
N ASP A 11 5.37 2.70 17.48
CA ASP A 11 6.25 3.82 17.16
C ASP A 11 7.73 3.40 17.01
N SER A 12 8.16 2.34 17.69
CA SER A 12 9.57 1.91 17.70
C SER A 12 10.02 1.21 16.42
N SER A 13 9.13 0.48 15.73
CA SER A 13 9.46 -0.25 14.50
C SER A 13 9.54 0.65 13.25
N ILE A 14 9.06 1.90 13.34
CA ILE A 14 9.03 2.85 12.22
C ILE A 14 10.35 3.63 12.10
N ALA A 15 11.16 3.69 13.16
CA ALA A 15 12.42 4.44 13.18
C ALA A 15 13.56 3.78 12.38
N GLU A 16 13.45 2.49 12.03
CA GLU A 16 14.48 1.79 11.24
C GLU A 16 14.34 1.99 9.72
N LEU A 17 13.19 2.49 9.26
CA LEU A 17 12.99 2.92 7.87
C LEU A 17 13.24 4.43 7.85
N GLY A 18 14.45 4.86 7.48
CA GLY A 18 14.91 6.27 7.46
C GLY A 18 14.10 7.19 6.54
N GLY A 19 12.84 7.45 6.91
CA GLY A 19 11.90 8.32 6.22
C GLY A 19 12.09 9.78 6.64
N ARG A 20 11.85 10.66 5.66
CA ARG A 20 11.78 12.12 5.83
C ARG A 20 10.64 12.48 6.81
N GLU A 21 10.61 13.70 7.32
CA GLU A 21 9.56 14.18 8.24
C GLU A 21 8.16 13.82 7.72
N ARG A 22 7.33 13.17 8.56
CA ARG A 22 5.97 12.75 8.18
C ARG A 22 5.20 13.95 7.62
N SER A 23 4.84 13.89 6.35
CA SER A 23 4.04 14.90 5.66
C SER A 23 2.90 14.20 4.94
N ASP A 24 1.67 14.70 5.06
CA ASP A 24 0.52 14.07 4.40
C ASP A 24 0.79 13.89 2.90
N PRO A 25 0.51 12.69 2.34
CA PRO A 25 0.80 12.42 0.94
C PRO A 25 -0.07 13.31 0.04
N ASP A 26 0.58 14.05 -0.87
CA ASP A 26 -0.10 14.77 -1.93
C ASP A 26 -0.40 13.80 -3.07
N ILE A 27 -1.66 13.36 -3.14
CA ILE A 27 -2.11 12.37 -4.11
C ILE A 27 -1.99 12.87 -5.54
N SER A 28 -2.12 14.19 -5.79
CA SER A 28 -1.96 14.74 -7.14
C SER A 28 -0.51 14.59 -7.61
N VAL A 29 0.47 14.87 -6.73
CA VAL A 29 1.89 14.67 -7.04
C VAL A 29 2.22 13.20 -7.25
N ILE A 30 1.66 12.31 -6.43
CA ILE A 30 1.87 10.86 -6.58
C ILE A 30 1.32 10.38 -7.93
N ILE A 31 0.14 10.85 -8.36
CA ILE A 31 -0.43 10.51 -9.68
C ILE A 31 0.51 10.96 -10.80
N GLU A 32 1.06 12.18 -10.74
CA GLU A 32 2.02 12.64 -11.75
C GLU A 32 3.26 11.73 -11.85
N VAL A 33 3.78 11.28 -10.71
CA VAL A 33 4.91 10.33 -10.67
C VAL A 33 4.51 8.98 -11.29
N LEU A 34 3.33 8.48 -10.95
CA LEU A 34 2.83 7.22 -11.50
C LEU A 34 2.58 7.31 -13.02
N ASP A 35 2.08 8.46 -13.52
CA ASP A 35 1.91 8.70 -14.97
C ASP A 35 3.26 8.71 -15.69
N ALA A 36 4.29 9.30 -15.08
CA ALA A 36 5.62 9.40 -15.67
C ALA A 36 6.30 8.04 -15.91
N VAL A 37 5.93 7.01 -15.13
CA VAL A 37 6.52 5.66 -15.21
C VAL A 37 5.60 4.61 -15.83
N GLN A 38 4.44 5.03 -16.37
CA GLN A 38 3.41 4.10 -16.87
C GLN A 38 3.92 3.14 -17.94
N ASP A 39 4.82 3.60 -18.82
CA ASP A 39 5.33 2.82 -19.95
C ASP A 39 6.41 1.82 -19.52
N GLU A 40 6.86 1.90 -18.26
CA GLU A 40 7.89 1.04 -17.67
C GLU A 40 7.29 -0.05 -16.77
N ILE A 41 6.01 0.06 -16.40
CA ILE A 41 5.35 -0.90 -15.52
C ILE A 41 4.99 -2.17 -16.29
N GLU A 42 5.51 -3.28 -15.80
CA GLU A 42 5.23 -4.63 -16.29
C GLU A 42 4.44 -5.42 -15.26
N PRO A 43 3.58 -6.37 -15.68
CA PRO A 43 2.91 -7.29 -14.76
C PRO A 43 3.94 -8.08 -13.94
N LEU A 44 3.67 -8.27 -12.65
CA LEU A 44 4.51 -9.15 -11.83
C LEU A 44 4.57 -10.56 -12.44
N LYS A 45 5.73 -11.22 -12.30
CA LYS A 45 5.96 -12.57 -12.85
C LYS A 45 5.04 -13.63 -12.24
N ASP A 46 4.65 -13.39 -11.00
CA ASP A 46 3.72 -14.20 -10.23
C ASP A 46 2.27 -13.71 -10.49
N ASN A 47 1.33 -14.66 -10.67
CA ASN A 47 -0.10 -14.38 -10.82
C ASN A 47 -0.97 -14.83 -9.63
N LEU A 48 -0.40 -14.96 -8.44
CA LEU A 48 -1.15 -15.36 -7.24
C LEU A 48 -2.27 -14.37 -6.86
N SER A 49 -2.16 -13.08 -7.23
CA SER A 49 -3.26 -12.11 -7.06
C SER A 49 -4.41 -12.28 -8.03
N GLY A 50 -4.19 -12.94 -9.18
CA GLY A 50 -5.13 -12.97 -10.31
C GLY A 50 -5.16 -11.69 -11.14
N ASN A 51 -4.43 -10.63 -10.77
CA ASN A 51 -4.22 -9.44 -11.59
C ASN A 51 -2.82 -8.86 -11.30
N PRO A 52 -1.76 -9.38 -11.94
CA PRO A 52 -0.37 -9.05 -11.62
C PRO A 52 0.00 -7.61 -11.95
N LEU A 53 -0.67 -7.01 -12.95
CA LEU A 53 -0.46 -5.63 -13.34
C LEU A 53 -1.07 -4.68 -12.30
N ALA A 54 -2.30 -4.95 -11.85
CA ALA A 54 -2.90 -4.13 -10.80
C ALA A 54 -2.14 -4.23 -9.48
N GLU A 55 -1.60 -5.41 -9.17
CA GLU A 55 -0.73 -5.57 -8.02
C GLU A 55 0.56 -4.75 -8.14
N ALA A 56 1.21 -4.73 -9.30
CA ALA A 56 2.40 -3.92 -9.54
C ALA A 56 2.12 -2.42 -9.29
N TRP A 57 0.97 -1.92 -9.73
CA TRP A 57 0.56 -0.54 -9.50
C TRP A 57 0.35 -0.22 -8.01
N ILE A 58 -0.32 -1.10 -7.27
CA ILE A 58 -0.51 -0.93 -5.82
C ILE A 58 0.83 -1.01 -5.08
N GLN A 59 1.71 -1.92 -5.50
CA GLN A 59 3.05 -2.06 -4.93
C GLN A 59 3.88 -0.78 -5.12
N LEU A 60 3.87 -0.22 -6.34
CA LEU A 60 4.57 1.03 -6.65
C LEU A 60 4.01 2.20 -5.84
N LEU A 61 2.68 2.38 -5.83
CA LEU A 61 2.01 3.44 -5.08
C LEU A 61 2.44 3.43 -3.60
N LEU A 62 2.31 2.28 -2.94
CA LEU A 62 2.62 2.17 -1.51
C LEU A 62 4.13 2.31 -1.25
N THR A 63 4.98 1.91 -2.19
CA THR A 63 6.42 2.14 -2.12
C THR A 63 6.76 3.64 -2.15
N LEU A 64 6.13 4.42 -3.03
CA LEU A 64 6.31 5.86 -3.11
C LEU A 64 5.87 6.54 -1.81
N VAL A 65 4.69 6.19 -1.29
CA VAL A 65 4.15 6.73 -0.03
C VAL A 65 5.10 6.48 1.14
N VAL A 66 5.59 5.25 1.31
CA VAL A 66 6.52 4.90 2.39
C VAL A 66 7.84 5.65 2.25
N ARG A 67 8.44 5.63 1.05
CA ARG A 67 9.79 6.19 0.82
C ARG A 67 9.82 7.71 0.84
N GLU A 68 8.80 8.36 0.30
CA GLU A 68 8.83 9.81 0.10
C GLU A 68 8.19 10.58 1.25
N HIS A 69 7.19 10.00 1.90
CA HIS A 69 6.36 10.70 2.89
C HIS A 69 6.45 10.13 4.31
N GLY A 70 7.10 8.97 4.51
CA GLY A 70 7.19 8.32 5.81
C GLY A 70 5.83 7.88 6.38
N HIS A 71 4.79 7.89 5.53
CA HIS A 71 3.46 7.36 5.84
C HIS A 71 3.43 5.88 5.55
N THR A 72 2.84 5.12 6.47
CA THR A 72 2.85 3.66 6.38
C THR A 72 1.58 3.11 5.75
N SER A 73 0.51 3.90 5.60
CA SER A 73 -0.75 3.45 5.01
C SER A 73 -1.45 4.51 4.16
N LEU A 74 -2.31 4.05 3.27
CA LEU A 74 -3.29 4.87 2.60
C LEU A 74 -4.71 4.37 2.84
N PRO A 75 -5.69 5.27 3.00
CA PRO A 75 -7.09 4.91 2.88
C PRO A 75 -7.46 4.35 1.51
N VAL A 76 -8.48 3.49 1.48
CA VAL A 76 -9.00 2.91 0.24
C VAL A 76 -9.40 3.98 -0.77
N SER A 77 -10.03 5.08 -0.33
CA SER A 77 -10.41 6.18 -1.20
C SER A 77 -9.24 6.77 -2.00
N LEU A 78 -8.12 7.04 -1.34
CA LEU A 78 -6.92 7.59 -1.99
C LEU A 78 -6.16 6.56 -2.81
N ILE A 79 -6.18 5.28 -2.41
CA ILE A 79 -5.68 4.20 -3.27
C ILE A 79 -6.48 4.18 -4.57
N ALA A 80 -7.82 4.20 -4.47
CA ALA A 80 -8.72 4.17 -5.62
C ALA A 80 -8.49 5.35 -6.57
N GLU A 81 -8.33 6.56 -6.02
CA GLU A 81 -8.02 7.76 -6.79
C GLU A 81 -6.68 7.63 -7.54
N ALA A 82 -5.62 7.20 -6.86
CA ALA A 82 -4.29 7.12 -7.46
C ALA A 82 -4.21 6.09 -8.60
N VAL A 83 -4.97 5.00 -8.53
CA VAL A 83 -4.89 3.89 -9.50
C VAL A 83 -6.01 3.86 -10.53
N SER A 84 -7.01 4.76 -10.46
CA SER A 84 -8.25 4.66 -11.26
C SER A 84 -8.01 4.56 -12.77
N GLU A 85 -7.09 5.35 -13.31
CA GLU A 85 -6.77 5.37 -14.75
C GLU A 85 -5.82 4.23 -15.17
N ARG A 86 -5.30 3.46 -14.21
CA ARG A 86 -4.23 2.47 -14.41
C ARG A 86 -4.73 1.04 -14.32
N ILE A 87 -5.81 0.80 -13.59
CA ILE A 87 -6.37 -0.53 -13.36
C ILE A 87 -7.87 -0.51 -13.60
N ASN A 88 -8.39 -1.58 -14.21
CA ASN A 88 -9.82 -1.76 -14.41
C ASN A 88 -10.47 -2.42 -13.17
N LEU A 89 -10.26 -1.84 -11.99
CA LEU A 89 -10.83 -2.28 -10.71
C LEU A 89 -11.41 -1.06 -9.99
N HIS A 90 -12.71 -1.07 -9.72
CA HIS A 90 -13.40 0.06 -9.12
C HIS A 90 -14.39 -0.40 -8.05
N GLY A 91 -14.64 0.46 -7.07
CA GLY A 91 -15.57 0.19 -5.97
C GLY A 91 -15.30 -1.17 -5.32
N ILE A 92 -16.33 -2.02 -5.27
CA ILE A 92 -16.25 -3.32 -4.60
C ILE A 92 -15.19 -4.27 -5.20
N ASP A 93 -14.89 -4.16 -6.50
CA ASP A 93 -13.88 -5.01 -7.13
C ASP A 93 -12.47 -4.64 -6.64
N LEU A 94 -12.23 -3.35 -6.40
CA LEU A 94 -10.99 -2.88 -5.78
C LEU A 94 -10.92 -3.32 -4.31
N ASP A 95 -12.01 -3.21 -3.56
CA ASP A 95 -12.07 -3.67 -2.16
C ASP A 95 -11.72 -5.16 -2.03
N ILE A 96 -12.33 -6.00 -2.87
CA ILE A 96 -12.07 -7.45 -2.91
C ILE A 96 -10.61 -7.72 -3.28
N PHE A 97 -10.04 -6.94 -4.21
CA PHE A 97 -8.66 -7.10 -4.62
C PHE A 97 -7.69 -6.77 -3.47
N LEU A 98 -7.92 -5.66 -2.77
CA LEU A 98 -7.12 -5.26 -1.60
C LEU A 98 -7.23 -6.27 -0.46
N ASP A 99 -8.44 -6.78 -0.17
CA ASP A 99 -8.65 -7.85 0.82
C ASP A 99 -7.89 -9.14 0.45
N ARG A 100 -7.81 -9.46 -0.85
CA ARG A 100 -7.00 -10.59 -1.34
C ARG A 100 -5.52 -10.35 -1.09
N LEU A 101 -4.99 -9.18 -1.45
CA LEU A 101 -3.59 -8.84 -1.20
C LEU A 101 -3.25 -8.91 0.30
N TRP A 102 -4.15 -8.45 1.16
CA TRP A 102 -4.03 -8.60 2.62
C TRP A 102 -4.01 -10.07 3.05
N THR A 103 -4.94 -10.89 2.54
CA THR A 103 -5.01 -12.32 2.87
C THR A 103 -3.73 -13.08 2.48
N MET A 104 -3.05 -12.64 1.41
CA MET A 104 -1.77 -13.20 0.96
C MET A 104 -0.56 -12.65 1.72
N GLY A 105 -0.76 -11.75 2.69
CA GLY A 105 0.32 -11.15 3.47
C GLY A 105 1.11 -10.07 2.75
N ARG A 106 0.59 -9.55 1.63
CA ARG A 106 1.21 -8.43 0.88
C ARG A 106 0.90 -7.09 1.51
N LEU A 107 -0.32 -6.97 2.05
CA LEU A 107 -0.76 -5.79 2.77
C LEU A 107 -1.01 -6.11 4.23
N GLU A 108 -0.90 -5.09 5.08
CA GLU A 108 -1.49 -5.03 6.40
C GLU A 108 -2.73 -4.14 6.37
N ARG A 109 -3.76 -4.50 7.14
CA ARG A 109 -5.01 -3.74 7.21
C ARG A 109 -5.06 -2.98 8.52
N ILE A 110 -5.23 -1.66 8.43
CA ILE A 110 -5.27 -0.76 9.58
C ILE A 110 -6.72 -0.35 9.88
N TYR A 111 -7.09 -0.47 11.16
CA TYR A 111 -8.40 -0.10 11.69
C TYR A 111 -8.29 1.12 12.61
N GLY A 112 -9.39 1.86 12.78
CA GLY A 112 -9.47 2.98 13.72
C GLY A 112 -9.67 4.36 13.09
N GLY A 113 -9.76 4.44 11.77
CA GLY A 113 -10.11 5.66 11.02
C GLY A 113 -11.56 5.68 10.51
N VAL A 114 -11.88 6.70 9.73
CA VAL A 114 -13.19 6.86 9.05
C VAL A 114 -13.39 5.79 7.97
N GLU A 115 -12.30 5.28 7.40
CA GLU A 115 -12.30 4.22 6.40
C GLU A 115 -11.17 3.21 6.65
N THR A 116 -11.27 2.04 5.99
CA THR A 116 -10.20 1.04 5.99
C THR A 116 -8.97 1.63 5.31
N GLN A 117 -7.80 1.34 5.88
CA GLN A 117 -6.53 1.71 5.27
C GLN A 117 -5.66 0.47 5.07
N TYR A 118 -4.77 0.53 4.08
CA TYR A 118 -3.80 -0.52 3.80
C TYR A 118 -2.39 0.02 3.85
N ALA A 119 -1.52 -0.76 4.47
CA ALA A 119 -0.07 -0.58 4.50
C ALA A 119 0.60 -1.72 3.73
N PRO A 120 1.74 -1.50 3.04
CA PRO A 120 2.50 -2.60 2.48
C PRO A 120 3.17 -3.40 3.60
N ASN A 121 3.14 -4.73 3.52
CA ASN A 121 3.95 -5.57 4.39
C ASN A 121 5.44 -5.38 4.02
N PRO A 122 6.33 -5.06 4.97
CA PRO A 122 7.75 -4.83 4.66
C PRO A 122 8.41 -5.99 3.91
N SER A 123 8.13 -7.23 4.31
CA SER A 123 8.67 -8.43 3.67
C SER A 123 8.23 -8.60 2.22
N TRP A 124 7.10 -8.00 1.83
CA TRP A 124 6.63 -7.99 0.44
C TRP A 124 7.38 -6.96 -0.41
N LEU A 125 7.81 -5.84 0.17
CA LEU A 125 8.61 -4.84 -0.53
C LEU A 125 10.08 -5.26 -0.68
N GLU A 126 10.61 -6.02 0.27
CA GLU A 126 12.00 -6.51 0.24
C GLU A 126 12.24 -7.67 -0.73
N ALA A 127 11.18 -8.38 -1.15
CA ALA A 127 11.26 -9.55 -2.02
C ALA A 127 11.48 -9.23 -3.52
N GLN A 128 11.84 -7.98 -3.85
CA GLN A 128 12.07 -7.48 -5.21
C GLN A 128 13.50 -7.76 -5.71
#